data_AF-A0A3M6Z1N0-F1
#
_entry.id   AF-A0A3M6Z1N0-F1
#
_cell.length_a   1.000
_cell.length_b   1.000
_cell.length_c   1.000
_cell.angle_alpha   90.00
_cell.angle_beta   90.00
_cell.angle_gamma   90.00
#
_symmetry.space_group_name_H-M   'P 1'
#
loop_
_entity.id
_entity.type
_entity.pdbx_description
1 polymer ?
#
loop_
_entity_poly.entity_id
_entity_poly.type
_entity_poly.pdbx_seq_one_letter_code
_entity_poly.pdbx_strand_id
1 'polypeptide(L)'
;MVGDGCIFIIEGLATVSLGVLCVVALPDSPSLSSRWLTDDEARYLTLRQVTRAVKTDPDGPKRKVDWAVLWSVVSDWKVYFLLFANWSQSVPNYALKFAMPTIMRGMGYESANAQLLTIPPYACGALSSYGFSVLADKFEWRMPFIVAPQVSVVIGYAILCAKAGNIEDNIGVCYFAVCVACFGLYPILPGVNAWNISNCSGPKKRAISIAYLICAGNIGGLIGSYIYIDSEAPSYPTGYGCSLAFAATGIVAAVSLEGLLMRSNKINAQMTEEEVRAKFSDEKLHQMGDRSPLYKYHL
;
A
#
# COMPACT_ATOMS: atom_id res chain seq x y z
N MET A 1 -23.96 7.98 -31.70
CA MET A 1 -23.16 6.78 -31.35
C MET A 1 -21.74 6.89 -31.91
N VAL A 2 -21.04 7.98 -31.60
CA VAL A 2 -19.60 8.15 -31.88
C VAL A 2 -19.04 8.75 -30.60
N GLY A 3 -18.57 7.92 -29.67
CA GLY A 3 -18.14 8.40 -28.35
C GLY A 3 -17.12 7.46 -27.72
N ASP A 4 -17.44 6.17 -27.70
CA ASP A 4 -16.66 5.22 -26.89
C ASP A 4 -15.31 4.88 -27.55
N GLY A 5 -15.28 4.65 -28.86
CA GLY A 5 -14.05 4.29 -29.58
C GLY A 5 -13.00 5.41 -29.63
N CYS A 6 -13.43 6.67 -29.73
CA CYS A 6 -12.50 7.80 -29.72
C CYS A 6 -11.82 7.98 -28.36
N ILE A 7 -12.56 7.73 -27.26
CA ILE A 7 -12.02 7.79 -25.90
C ILE A 7 -10.96 6.69 -25.71
N PHE A 8 -11.26 5.45 -26.12
CA PHE A 8 -10.29 4.35 -26.04
C PHE A 8 -9.01 4.60 -26.85
N ILE A 9 -9.13 5.20 -28.05
CA ILE A 9 -7.96 5.53 -28.87
C ILE A 9 -7.11 6.61 -28.19
N ILE A 10 -7.73 7.67 -27.64
CA ILE A 10 -7.01 8.75 -26.97
C ILE A 10 -6.32 8.25 -25.69
N GLU A 11 -7.02 7.49 -24.86
CA GLU A 11 -6.49 6.94 -23.60
C GLU A 11 -5.40 5.87 -23.86
N GLY A 12 -5.62 5.01 -24.86
CA GLY A 12 -4.64 4.03 -25.31
C GLY A 12 -3.37 4.69 -25.85
N LEU A 13 -3.51 5.73 -26.69
CA LEU A 13 -2.37 6.46 -27.24
C LEU A 13 -1.57 7.16 -26.13
N ALA A 14 -2.23 7.77 -25.14
CA ALA A 14 -1.56 8.37 -24.00
C ALA A 14 -0.75 7.34 -23.20
N THR A 15 -1.31 6.15 -22.98
CA THR A 15 -0.65 5.04 -22.27
C THR A 15 0.56 4.51 -23.05
N VAL A 16 0.42 4.31 -24.37
CA VAL A 16 1.53 3.87 -25.24
C VAL A 16 2.63 4.94 -25.27
N SER A 17 2.27 6.22 -25.36
CA SER A 17 3.22 7.33 -25.38
C SER A 17 4.02 7.40 -24.07
N LEU A 18 3.36 7.23 -22.93
CA LEU A 18 4.03 7.10 -21.62
C LEU A 18 4.94 5.87 -21.57
N GLY A 19 4.53 4.74 -22.14
CA GLY A 19 5.37 3.55 -22.26
C GLY A 19 6.65 3.79 -23.06
N VAL A 20 6.54 4.46 -24.22
CA VAL A 20 7.70 4.85 -25.03
C VAL A 20 8.58 5.84 -24.28
N LEU A 21 7.98 6.81 -23.57
CA LEU A 21 8.72 7.79 -22.78
C LEU A 21 9.47 7.13 -21.63
N CYS A 22 8.90 6.11 -20.97
CA CYS A 22 9.60 5.31 -19.95
C CYS A 22 10.84 4.61 -20.51
N VAL A 23 10.80 4.08 -21.73
CA VAL A 23 11.99 3.44 -22.35
C VAL A 23 13.11 4.45 -22.57
N VAL A 24 12.79 5.71 -22.85
CA VAL A 24 13.78 6.77 -23.09
C VAL A 24 14.23 7.46 -21.80
N ALA A 25 13.35 7.57 -20.80
CA ALA A 25 13.58 8.33 -19.58
C ALA A 25 14.08 7.48 -18.40
N LEU A 26 13.89 6.16 -18.40
CA LEU A 26 14.30 5.28 -17.30
C LEU A 26 15.73 4.75 -17.53
N PRO A 27 16.75 5.19 -16.78
CA PRO A 27 18.08 4.62 -16.89
C PRO A 27 18.16 3.21 -16.26
N ASP A 28 18.76 2.26 -16.96
CA ASP A 28 18.89 0.86 -16.52
C ASP A 28 19.80 0.66 -15.29
N SER A 29 20.71 1.60 -15.03
CA SER A 29 21.65 1.55 -13.90
C SER A 29 22.13 2.95 -13.53
N PRO A 30 22.37 3.26 -12.24
CA PRO A 30 23.01 4.52 -11.83
C PRO A 30 24.35 4.75 -12.54
N SER A 31 25.08 3.68 -12.88
CA SER A 31 26.36 3.76 -13.61
C SER A 31 26.23 4.07 -15.10
N LEU A 32 25.05 3.90 -15.70
CA LEU A 32 24.75 4.22 -17.10
C LEU A 32 24.07 5.59 -17.25
N SER A 33 23.78 6.27 -16.13
CA SER A 33 22.96 7.48 -16.09
C SER A 33 23.77 8.77 -16.05
N SER A 34 24.72 8.95 -16.97
CA SER A 34 25.50 10.21 -17.09
C SER A 34 24.66 11.41 -17.57
N ARG A 35 23.40 11.18 -17.97
CA ARG A 35 22.50 12.20 -18.54
C ARG A 35 21.60 12.89 -17.49
N TRP A 36 21.36 12.25 -16.34
CA TRP A 36 20.37 12.69 -15.34
C TRP A 36 20.91 12.78 -13.91
N LEU A 37 22.00 12.08 -13.62
CA LEU A 37 22.60 12.05 -12.29
C LEU A 37 23.97 12.70 -12.35
N THR A 38 24.27 13.54 -11.36
CA THR A 38 25.62 14.05 -11.12
C THR A 38 26.52 12.88 -10.71
N ASP A 39 27.82 12.92 -11.02
CA ASP A 39 28.75 11.82 -10.70
C ASP A 39 28.72 11.42 -9.21
N ASP A 40 28.55 12.41 -8.32
CA ASP A 40 28.41 12.17 -6.88
C ASP A 40 27.09 11.50 -6.49
N GLU A 41 25.98 11.81 -7.16
CA GLU A 41 24.69 11.17 -6.95
C GLU A 41 24.70 9.73 -7.49
N ALA A 42 25.31 9.52 -8.65
CA ALA A 42 25.52 8.19 -9.23
C ALA A 42 26.39 7.33 -8.29
N ARG A 43 27.46 7.90 -7.73
CA ARG A 43 28.32 7.23 -6.74
C ARG A 43 27.56 6.93 -5.45
N TYR A 44 26.78 7.87 -4.93
CA TYR A 44 25.94 7.67 -3.74
C TYR A 44 24.91 6.55 -3.96
N LEU A 45 24.22 6.55 -5.10
CA LEU A 45 23.25 5.52 -5.45
C LEU A 45 23.90 4.16 -5.64
N THR A 46 25.08 4.11 -6.27
CA THR A 46 25.86 2.87 -6.43
C THR A 46 26.30 2.33 -5.08
N LEU A 47 26.85 3.18 -4.21
CA LEU A 47 27.23 2.79 -2.85
C LEU A 47 26.01 2.32 -2.05
N ARG A 48 24.90 3.07 -2.10
CA ARG A 48 23.64 2.68 -1.43
C ARG A 48 23.09 1.36 -1.98
N GLN A 49 23.21 1.12 -3.28
CA GLN A 49 22.87 -0.16 -3.91
C GLN A 49 23.81 -1.26 -3.44
N VAL A 50 25.13 -1.04 -3.33
CA VAL A 50 26.09 -2.06 -2.85
C VAL A 50 25.97 -2.31 -1.33
N THR A 51 25.57 -1.31 -0.55
CA THR A 51 25.33 -1.47 0.89
C THR A 51 23.99 -2.14 1.18
N ARG A 52 22.95 -1.89 0.37
CA ARG A 52 21.61 -2.50 0.52
C ARG A 52 21.44 -3.81 -0.25
N ALA A 53 22.12 -3.96 -1.37
CA ALA A 53 22.25 -5.22 -2.08
C ALA A 53 23.49 -5.91 -1.53
N VAL A 54 23.26 -6.98 -0.79
CA VAL A 54 24.10 -8.16 -0.88
C VAL A 54 24.70 -8.24 -2.29
N LYS A 55 26.03 -8.28 -2.40
CA LYS A 55 26.80 -8.45 -3.64
C LYS A 55 26.02 -9.36 -4.61
N THR A 56 25.33 -8.74 -5.56
CA THR A 56 24.61 -9.49 -6.58
C THR A 56 25.65 -9.70 -7.66
N ASP A 57 26.15 -10.93 -7.75
CA ASP A 57 27.13 -11.32 -8.77
C ASP A 57 26.57 -10.96 -10.16
N PRO A 58 27.20 -10.03 -10.89
CA PRO A 58 26.71 -9.61 -12.21
C PRO A 58 26.67 -10.77 -13.23
N ASP A 59 27.44 -11.85 -12.98
CA ASP A 59 27.60 -13.00 -13.88
C ASP A 59 26.83 -14.27 -13.45
N GLY A 60 25.93 -14.16 -12.46
CA GLY A 60 25.11 -15.29 -12.02
C GLY A 60 24.15 -15.81 -13.11
N PRO A 61 24.05 -17.13 -13.35
CA PRO A 61 23.32 -17.68 -14.49
C PRO A 61 21.83 -17.32 -14.45
N LYS A 62 21.32 -16.92 -15.62
CA LYS A 62 19.93 -16.59 -15.99
C LYS A 62 18.84 -17.06 -15.00
N ARG A 63 18.11 -16.07 -14.45
CA ARG A 63 16.66 -16.06 -14.12
C ARG A 63 16.02 -17.45 -13.97
N LYS A 64 16.27 -18.13 -12.85
CA LYS A 64 15.34 -19.16 -12.36
C LYS A 64 14.55 -18.57 -11.20
N VAL A 65 13.23 -18.79 -11.21
CA VAL A 65 12.39 -18.45 -10.05
C VAL A 65 12.90 -19.26 -8.88
N ASP A 66 13.39 -18.55 -7.87
CA ASP A 66 13.89 -19.16 -6.65
C ASP A 66 12.69 -19.50 -5.77
N TRP A 67 12.19 -20.73 -5.92
CA TRP A 67 11.05 -21.25 -5.16
C TRP A 67 11.29 -21.22 -3.66
N ALA A 68 12.54 -21.34 -3.20
CA ALA A 68 12.87 -21.23 -1.79
C ALA A 68 12.64 -19.79 -1.29
N VAL A 69 13.05 -18.78 -2.07
CA VAL A 69 12.77 -17.37 -1.75
C VAL A 69 11.26 -17.10 -1.78
N LEU A 70 10.53 -17.65 -2.76
CA LEU A 70 9.07 -17.50 -2.82
C LEU A 70 8.41 -18.05 -1.55
N TRP A 71 8.74 -19.28 -1.16
CA TRP A 71 8.17 -19.87 0.06
C TRP A 71 8.60 -19.12 1.32
N SER A 72 9.81 -18.56 1.34
CA SER A 72 10.29 -17.73 2.45
C SER A 72 9.46 -16.45 2.64
N VAL A 73 8.94 -15.87 1.54
CA VAL A 73 8.06 -14.69 1.55
C VAL A 73 6.65 -15.09 1.98
N VAL A 74 6.08 -16.13 1.36
CA VAL A 74 4.71 -16.57 1.64
C VAL A 74 4.57 -17.08 3.07
N SER A 75 5.59 -17.72 3.63
CA SER A 75 5.59 -18.17 5.04
C SER A 75 6.00 -17.09 6.04
N ASP A 76 6.29 -15.86 5.61
CA ASP A 76 6.72 -14.79 6.51
C ASP A 76 5.52 -14.22 7.26
N TRP A 77 5.53 -14.36 8.59
CA TRP A 77 4.47 -13.86 9.47
C TRP A 77 4.20 -12.36 9.28
N LYS A 78 5.23 -11.55 8.95
CA LYS A 78 5.11 -10.09 8.74
C LYS A 78 4.18 -9.77 7.58
N VAL A 79 4.25 -10.58 6.51
CA VAL A 79 3.49 -10.37 5.28
C VAL A 79 1.99 -10.53 5.53
N TYR A 80 1.58 -11.40 6.45
CA TYR A 80 0.16 -11.56 6.79
C TYR A 80 -0.41 -10.32 7.48
N PHE A 81 0.32 -9.71 8.42
CA PHE A 81 -0.12 -8.44 9.03
C PHE A 81 -0.19 -7.31 8.00
N LEU A 82 0.81 -7.22 7.12
CA LEU A 82 0.81 -6.26 6.02
C LEU A 82 -0.35 -6.52 5.03
N LEU A 83 -0.73 -7.79 4.81
CA LEU A 83 -1.88 -8.15 3.99
C LEU A 83 -3.19 -7.69 4.62
N PHE A 84 -3.39 -7.91 5.92
CA PHE A 84 -4.58 -7.39 6.61
C PHE A 84 -4.64 -5.87 6.59
N ALA A 85 -3.50 -5.19 6.80
CA ALA A 85 -3.40 -3.73 6.63
C ALA A 85 -3.70 -3.31 5.17
N ASN A 86 -3.29 -4.08 4.17
CA ASN A 86 -3.61 -3.82 2.77
C ASN A 86 -5.11 -3.99 2.45
N TRP A 87 -5.72 -5.06 2.95
CA TRP A 87 -7.16 -5.33 2.77
C TRP A 87 -8.04 -4.32 3.49
N SER A 88 -7.57 -3.79 4.62
CA SER A 88 -8.26 -2.73 5.36
C SER A 88 -8.48 -1.45 4.54
N GLN A 89 -7.68 -1.25 3.49
CA GLN A 89 -7.85 -0.19 2.49
C GLN A 89 -8.51 -0.72 1.22
N SER A 90 -8.09 -1.87 0.71
CA SER A 90 -8.57 -2.39 -0.57
C SER A 90 -10.06 -2.71 -0.53
N VAL A 91 -10.53 -3.45 0.49
CA VAL A 91 -11.95 -3.85 0.58
C VAL A 91 -12.86 -2.62 0.62
N PRO A 92 -12.67 -1.65 1.54
CA PRO A 92 -13.55 -0.49 1.59
C PRO A 92 -13.38 0.43 0.37
N ASN A 93 -12.17 0.58 -0.19
CA ASN A 93 -11.94 1.44 -1.35
C ASN A 93 -12.68 0.96 -2.60
N TYR A 94 -12.62 -0.35 -2.89
CA TYR A 94 -13.38 -0.91 -4.01
C TYR A 94 -14.88 -0.78 -3.78
N ALA A 95 -15.33 -1.11 -2.56
CA ALA A 95 -16.74 -1.02 -2.20
C ALA A 95 -17.29 0.41 -2.32
N LEU A 96 -16.52 1.41 -1.85
CA LEU A 96 -16.87 2.82 -1.93
C LEU A 96 -16.96 3.30 -3.38
N LYS A 97 -16.04 2.87 -4.26
CA LYS A 97 -16.08 3.24 -5.68
C LYS A 97 -17.39 2.82 -6.35
N PHE A 98 -17.90 1.64 -6.01
CA PHE A 98 -19.19 1.16 -6.50
C PHE A 98 -20.38 1.83 -5.82
N ALA A 99 -20.30 2.07 -4.50
CA ALA A 99 -21.40 2.68 -3.75
C ALA A 99 -21.51 4.20 -3.94
N MET A 100 -20.43 4.91 -4.28
CA MET A 100 -20.38 6.37 -4.30
C MET A 100 -21.39 6.99 -5.27
N PRO A 101 -21.55 6.54 -6.53
CA PRO A 101 -22.58 7.08 -7.41
C PRO A 101 -24.00 6.87 -6.85
N THR A 102 -24.25 5.73 -6.22
CA THR A 102 -25.55 5.40 -5.59
C THR A 102 -25.81 6.29 -4.37
N ILE A 103 -24.79 6.52 -3.52
CA ILE A 103 -24.86 7.43 -2.38
C ILE A 103 -25.18 8.86 -2.87
N MET A 104 -24.50 9.33 -3.91
CA MET A 104 -24.73 10.68 -4.47
C MET A 104 -26.12 10.81 -5.11
N ARG A 105 -26.63 9.77 -5.77
CA ARG A 105 -28.03 9.75 -6.25
C ARG A 105 -29.03 9.77 -5.09
N GLY A 106 -28.74 9.05 -4.01
CA GLY A 106 -29.54 9.07 -2.78
C GLY A 106 -29.56 10.43 -2.07
N MET A 107 -28.65 11.34 -2.40
CA MET A 107 -28.68 12.75 -1.97
C MET A 107 -29.52 13.65 -2.88
N GLY A 108 -30.16 13.11 -3.92
CA GLY A 108 -31.00 13.85 -4.87
C GLY A 108 -30.25 14.47 -6.05
N TYR A 109 -28.97 14.14 -6.26
CA TYR A 109 -28.21 14.64 -7.40
C TYR A 109 -28.47 13.83 -8.68
N GLU A 110 -28.64 14.53 -9.80
CA GLU A 110 -28.77 13.93 -11.13
C GLU A 110 -27.50 13.18 -11.55
N SER A 111 -27.60 12.13 -12.39
CA SER A 111 -26.48 11.19 -12.62
C SER A 111 -25.19 11.82 -13.13
N ALA A 112 -25.24 12.90 -13.91
CA ALA A 112 -24.04 13.63 -14.36
C ALA A 112 -23.40 14.43 -13.21
N ASN A 113 -24.23 15.14 -12.43
CA ASN A 113 -23.77 15.92 -11.28
C ASN A 113 -23.25 15.01 -10.15
N ALA A 114 -23.87 13.84 -9.94
CA ALA A 114 -23.42 12.83 -8.99
C ALA A 114 -21.99 12.35 -9.26
N GLN A 115 -21.60 12.19 -10.53
CA GLN A 115 -20.23 11.84 -10.91
C GLN A 115 -19.26 13.00 -10.66
N LEU A 116 -19.64 14.23 -11.01
CA LEU A 116 -18.82 15.42 -10.74
C LEU A 116 -18.55 15.61 -9.24
N LEU A 117 -19.53 15.31 -8.39
CA LEU A 117 -19.40 15.39 -6.94
C LEU A 117 -18.48 14.32 -6.33
N THR A 118 -18.02 13.34 -7.11
CA THR A 118 -16.97 12.41 -6.66
C THR A 118 -15.56 13.00 -6.75
N ILE A 119 -15.37 14.07 -7.53
CA ILE A 119 -14.06 14.70 -7.74
C ILE A 119 -13.46 15.21 -6.42
N PRO A 120 -14.18 15.97 -5.57
CA PRO A 120 -13.58 16.50 -4.33
C PRO A 120 -13.14 15.42 -3.34
N PRO A 121 -13.91 14.34 -3.06
CA PRO A 121 -13.43 13.22 -2.26
C PRO A 121 -12.11 12.62 -2.78
N TYR A 122 -11.98 12.42 -4.10
CA TYR A 122 -10.73 11.91 -4.68
C TYR A 122 -9.57 12.91 -4.57
N ALA A 123 -9.84 14.21 -4.73
CA ALA A 123 -8.83 15.25 -4.52
C ALA A 123 -8.32 15.26 -3.07
N CYS A 124 -9.21 15.14 -2.09
CA CYS A 124 -8.83 14.98 -0.68
C CYS A 124 -7.94 13.75 -0.47
N GLY A 125 -8.27 12.63 -1.10
CA GLY A 125 -7.46 11.40 -1.09
C GLY A 125 -6.08 11.55 -1.73
N ALA A 126 -5.98 12.26 -2.86
CA ALA A 126 -4.71 12.52 -3.52
C ALA A 126 -3.80 13.41 -2.67
N LEU A 127 -4.34 14.50 -2.12
CA LEU A 127 -3.62 15.43 -1.25
C LEU A 127 -3.15 14.74 0.04
N SER A 128 -4.01 13.92 0.65
CA SER A 128 -3.64 13.17 1.85
C SER A 128 -2.56 12.15 1.54
N SER A 129 -2.69 11.39 0.45
CA SER A 129 -1.68 10.40 0.05
C SER A 129 -0.31 11.02 -0.13
N TYR A 130 -0.24 12.19 -0.78
CA TYR A 130 1.01 12.93 -0.93
C TYR A 130 1.54 13.42 0.43
N GLY A 131 0.70 14.09 1.23
CA GLY A 131 1.10 14.64 2.53
C GLY A 131 1.62 13.57 3.49
N PHE A 132 0.88 12.47 3.65
CA PHE A 132 1.28 11.35 4.51
C PHE A 132 2.54 10.65 4.00
N SER A 133 2.74 10.52 2.68
CA SER A 133 3.95 9.92 2.12
C SER A 133 5.19 10.77 2.44
N VAL A 134 5.11 12.09 2.23
CA VAL A 134 6.21 13.03 2.54
C VAL A 134 6.54 13.01 4.03
N LEU A 135 5.51 13.02 4.89
CA LEU A 135 5.73 12.97 6.33
C LEU A 135 6.32 11.62 6.77
N ALA A 136 5.80 10.49 6.27
CA ALA A 136 6.31 9.16 6.60
C ALA A 136 7.78 8.99 6.19
N ASP A 137 8.19 9.56 5.05
CA ASP A 137 9.59 9.54 4.62
C ASP A 137 10.48 10.47 5.46
N LYS A 138 9.95 11.59 5.94
CA LYS A 138 10.69 12.51 6.81
C LYS A 138 10.93 11.97 8.23
N PHE A 139 9.94 11.31 8.81
CA PHE A 139 10.01 10.79 10.18
C PHE A 139 10.61 9.39 10.28
N GLU A 140 10.85 8.71 9.15
CA GLU A 140 11.37 7.33 9.03
C GLU A 140 10.57 6.25 9.79
N TRP A 141 9.44 6.63 10.37
CA TRP A 141 8.54 5.79 11.15
C TRP A 141 7.27 5.55 10.35
N ARG A 142 6.90 4.29 10.07
CA ARG A 142 5.81 3.94 9.16
C ARG A 142 4.46 3.75 9.85
N MET A 143 4.41 3.10 11.02
CA MET A 143 3.14 2.78 11.70
C MET A 143 2.19 3.98 11.86
N PRO A 144 2.60 5.14 12.42
CA PRO A 144 1.66 6.22 12.74
C PRO A 144 1.00 6.81 11.49
N PHE A 145 1.73 6.84 10.38
CA PHE A 145 1.24 7.36 9.09
C PHE A 145 0.37 6.37 8.33
N ILE A 146 0.25 5.13 8.81
CA ILE A 146 -0.74 4.15 8.34
C ILE A 146 -1.96 4.19 9.26
N VAL A 147 -1.76 4.20 10.58
CA VAL A 147 -2.86 4.18 11.56
C VAL A 147 -3.64 5.49 11.59
N ALA A 148 -3.01 6.66 11.45
CA ALA A 148 -3.74 7.93 11.48
C ALA A 148 -4.76 8.06 10.32
N PRO A 149 -4.41 7.79 9.05
CA PRO A 149 -5.40 7.70 7.96
C PRO A 149 -6.45 6.62 8.20
N GLN A 150 -6.06 5.47 8.75
CA GLN A 150 -6.96 4.37 9.10
C GLN A 150 -8.07 4.80 10.06
N VAL A 151 -7.74 5.62 11.06
CA VAL A 151 -8.72 6.19 11.99
C VAL A 151 -9.69 7.10 11.25
N SER A 152 -9.23 7.90 10.29
CA SER A 152 -10.12 8.69 9.43
C SER A 152 -11.08 7.79 8.62
N VAL A 153 -10.62 6.64 8.11
CA VAL A 153 -11.50 5.65 7.46
C VAL A 153 -12.58 5.16 8.42
N VAL A 154 -12.20 4.74 9.63
CA VAL A 154 -13.17 4.29 10.65
C VAL A 154 -14.20 5.38 10.95
N ILE A 155 -13.78 6.63 11.12
CA ILE A 155 -14.69 7.75 11.38
C ILE A 155 -15.65 7.95 10.19
N GLY A 156 -15.13 8.00 8.96
CA GLY A 156 -15.94 8.20 7.76
C GLY A 156 -16.99 7.10 7.59
N TYR A 157 -16.60 5.83 7.71
CA TYR A 157 -17.53 4.72 7.60
C TYR A 157 -18.48 4.60 8.79
N ALA A 158 -18.10 5.02 9.99
CA ALA A 158 -18.99 5.02 11.16
C ALA A 158 -20.12 6.04 10.98
N ILE A 159 -19.79 7.23 10.46
CA ILE A 159 -20.78 8.25 10.13
C ILE A 159 -21.71 7.75 9.01
N LEU A 160 -21.15 7.17 7.95
CA LEU A 160 -21.95 6.61 6.84
C LEU A 160 -22.86 5.50 7.33
N CYS A 161 -22.36 4.55 8.13
CA CYS A 161 -23.16 3.47 8.70
C CYS A 161 -24.32 3.99 9.56
N ALA A 162 -24.09 5.05 10.35
CA ALA A 162 -25.12 5.63 11.22
C ALA A 162 -26.17 6.45 10.46
N LYS A 163 -25.82 7.01 9.30
CA LYS A 163 -26.65 7.95 8.53
C LYS A 163 -27.19 7.37 7.23
N ALA A 164 -26.78 6.16 6.83
CA ALA A 164 -27.18 5.51 5.59
C ALA A 164 -28.70 5.33 5.43
N GLY A 165 -29.43 5.15 6.53
CA GLY A 165 -30.90 5.01 6.49
C GLY A 165 -31.66 6.31 6.18
N ASN A 166 -31.08 7.48 6.51
CA ASN A 166 -31.70 8.80 6.36
C ASN A 166 -30.73 9.78 5.68
N ILE A 167 -30.21 9.39 4.50
CA ILE A 167 -29.25 10.21 3.74
C ILE A 167 -29.87 11.56 3.32
N GLU A 168 -31.15 11.55 2.95
CA GLU A 168 -31.88 12.73 2.48
C GLU A 168 -31.87 13.88 3.52
N ASP A 169 -31.98 13.55 4.81
CA ASP A 169 -31.97 14.53 5.90
C ASP A 169 -30.55 14.98 6.30
N ASN A 170 -29.49 14.31 5.82
CA ASN A 170 -28.12 14.48 6.32
C ASN A 170 -27.07 14.58 5.19
N ILE A 171 -27.44 15.15 4.04
CA ILE A 171 -26.60 15.22 2.83
C ILE A 171 -25.19 15.74 3.12
N GLY A 172 -25.07 16.87 3.82
CA GLY A 172 -23.76 17.48 4.11
C GLY A 172 -22.85 16.60 4.98
N VAL A 173 -23.43 15.87 5.94
CA VAL A 173 -22.69 14.98 6.84
C VAL A 173 -22.22 13.73 6.09
N CYS A 174 -23.10 13.14 5.27
CA CYS A 174 -22.75 11.99 4.44
C CYS A 174 -21.67 12.35 3.40
N TYR A 175 -21.76 13.52 2.77
CA TYR A 175 -20.76 14.00 1.83
C TYR A 175 -19.41 14.23 2.51
N PHE A 176 -19.40 14.89 3.68
CA PHE A 176 -18.20 15.04 4.49
C PHE A 176 -17.59 13.68 4.86
N ALA A 177 -18.41 12.70 5.24
CA ALA A 177 -17.94 11.37 5.59
C ALA A 177 -17.29 10.64 4.41
N VAL A 178 -17.81 10.80 3.18
CA VAL A 178 -17.17 10.28 1.96
C VAL A 178 -15.80 10.94 1.71
N CYS A 179 -15.69 12.25 1.90
CA CYS A 179 -14.41 12.96 1.79
C CYS A 179 -13.38 12.46 2.83
N VAL A 180 -13.81 12.29 4.09
CA VAL A 180 -12.95 11.78 5.18
C VAL A 180 -12.54 10.33 4.94
N ALA A 181 -13.45 9.48 4.43
CA ALA A 181 -13.12 8.12 4.05
C ALA A 181 -12.08 8.09 2.93
N CYS A 182 -12.23 8.90 1.88
CA CYS A 182 -11.24 9.00 0.81
C CYS A 182 -9.89 9.53 1.32
N PHE A 183 -9.91 10.57 2.16
CA PHE A 183 -8.72 11.11 2.81
C PHE A 183 -7.93 10.02 3.54
N GLY A 184 -8.62 9.11 4.24
CA GLY A 184 -7.99 8.00 4.96
C GLY A 184 -7.52 6.84 4.09
N LEU A 185 -8.27 6.50 3.03
CA LEU A 185 -8.02 5.30 2.24
C LEU A 185 -6.73 5.36 1.42
N TYR A 186 -6.47 6.46 0.71
CA TYR A 186 -5.37 6.52 -0.26
C TYR A 186 -3.95 6.43 0.32
N PRO A 187 -3.63 7.04 1.49
CA PRO A 187 -2.31 6.93 2.11
C PRO A 187 -1.89 5.52 2.55
N ILE A 188 -2.84 4.63 2.83
CA ILE A 188 -2.56 3.34 3.48
C ILE A 188 -1.77 2.41 2.55
N LEU A 189 -2.19 2.27 1.29
CA LEU A 189 -1.55 1.38 0.31
C LEU A 189 -0.06 1.71 0.06
N PRO A 190 0.35 2.96 -0.22
CA PRO A 190 1.77 3.30 -0.36
C PRO A 190 2.52 3.13 0.96
N GLY A 191 1.91 3.47 2.10
CA GLY A 191 2.51 3.27 3.42
C GLY A 191 2.84 1.81 3.72
N VAL A 192 1.88 0.91 3.52
CA VAL A 192 2.07 -0.55 3.72
C VAL A 192 3.14 -1.10 2.78
N ASN A 193 3.16 -0.67 1.50
CA ASN A 193 4.19 -1.10 0.55
C ASN A 193 5.58 -0.60 0.96
N ALA A 194 5.72 0.65 1.40
CA ALA A 194 6.97 1.20 1.89
C ALA A 194 7.46 0.47 3.16
N TRP A 195 6.53 0.07 4.04
CA TRP A 195 6.86 -0.68 5.25
C TRP A 195 7.33 -2.11 4.94
N ASN A 196 6.65 -2.79 4.00
CA ASN A 196 7.06 -4.11 3.50
C ASN A 196 8.49 -4.08 2.93
N ILE A 197 8.72 -3.10 2.05
CA ILE A 197 10.00 -2.84 1.40
C ILE A 197 11.14 -2.64 2.41
N SER A 198 10.87 -1.89 3.47
CA SER A 198 11.87 -1.54 4.47
C SER A 198 12.25 -2.74 5.36
N ASN A 199 11.37 -3.74 5.47
CA ASN A 199 11.57 -4.92 6.30
C ASN A 199 11.88 -6.21 5.50
N CYS A 200 12.13 -6.08 4.19
CA CYS A 200 12.58 -7.19 3.34
C CYS A 200 14.07 -7.05 3.03
N SER A 201 14.87 -8.03 3.49
CA SER A 201 16.29 -8.12 3.14
C SER A 201 16.47 -8.70 1.73
N GLY A 202 17.35 -8.09 0.94
CA GLY A 202 17.73 -8.59 -0.38
C GLY A 202 16.75 -8.23 -1.53
N PRO A 203 17.27 -7.94 -2.73
CA PRO A 203 16.47 -7.46 -3.85
C PRO A 203 15.46 -8.50 -4.36
N LYS A 204 15.82 -9.79 -4.38
CA LYS A 204 14.93 -10.88 -4.82
C LYS A 204 13.71 -11.05 -3.91
N LYS A 205 13.94 -11.15 -2.58
CA LYS A 205 12.86 -11.28 -1.59
C LYS A 205 11.93 -10.07 -1.61
N ARG A 206 12.50 -8.86 -1.70
CA ARG A 206 11.73 -7.61 -1.80
C ARG A 206 10.83 -7.57 -3.04
N ALA A 207 11.35 -7.93 -4.21
CA ALA A 207 10.56 -7.97 -5.44
C ALA A 207 9.40 -8.97 -5.36
N ILE A 208 9.67 -10.19 -4.87
CA ILE A 208 8.63 -11.22 -4.70
C ILE A 208 7.60 -10.80 -3.64
N SER A 209 8.04 -10.17 -2.54
CA SER A 209 7.15 -9.68 -1.48
C SER A 209 6.20 -8.58 -1.96
N ILE A 210 6.70 -7.63 -2.77
CA ILE A 210 5.85 -6.60 -3.38
C ILE A 210 4.82 -7.25 -4.31
N ALA A 211 5.26 -8.15 -5.20
CA ALA A 211 4.37 -8.83 -6.13
C ALA A 211 3.29 -9.65 -5.38
N TYR A 212 3.68 -10.39 -4.35
CA TYR A 212 2.76 -11.16 -3.52
C TYR A 212 1.73 -10.26 -2.84
N LEU A 213 2.17 -9.16 -2.22
CA LEU A 213 1.28 -8.23 -1.53
C LEU A 213 0.28 -7.57 -2.49
N ILE A 214 0.69 -7.22 -3.70
CA ILE A 214 -0.21 -6.70 -4.75
C ILE A 214 -1.23 -7.75 -5.17
N CYS A 215 -0.77 -8.97 -5.49
CA CYS A 215 -1.66 -10.07 -5.90
C CYS A 215 -2.69 -10.40 -4.81
N ALA A 216 -2.24 -10.53 -3.57
CA ALA A 216 -3.11 -10.82 -2.44
C ALA A 216 -4.01 -9.61 -2.12
N GLY A 217 -3.53 -8.37 -2.27
CA GLY A 217 -4.32 -7.15 -2.13
C GLY A 217 -5.53 -7.08 -3.07
N ASN A 218 -5.37 -7.53 -4.32
CA ASN A 218 -6.46 -7.60 -5.29
C ASN A 218 -7.61 -8.53 -4.86
N ILE A 219 -7.35 -9.55 -4.02
CA ILE A 219 -8.40 -10.38 -3.43
C ILE A 219 -9.32 -9.54 -2.53
N GLY A 220 -8.77 -8.54 -1.84
CA GLY A 220 -9.57 -7.57 -1.09
C GLY A 220 -10.50 -6.76 -2.00
N GLY A 221 -10.06 -6.43 -3.22
CA GLY A 221 -10.91 -5.77 -4.21
C GLY A 221 -12.06 -6.66 -4.69
N LEU A 222 -11.82 -7.95 -4.85
CA LEU A 222 -12.88 -8.93 -5.14
C LEU A 222 -13.93 -8.91 -4.02
N ILE A 223 -13.51 -9.04 -2.76
CA ILE A 223 -14.41 -8.99 -1.60
C ILE A 223 -15.21 -7.68 -1.60
N GLY A 224 -14.53 -6.53 -1.72
CA GLY A 224 -15.16 -5.20 -1.70
C GLY A 224 -16.20 -4.99 -2.79
N SER A 225 -16.09 -5.70 -3.92
CA SER A 225 -17.06 -5.61 -5.01
C SER A 225 -18.39 -6.32 -4.70
N TYR A 226 -18.43 -7.22 -3.70
CA TYR A 226 -19.61 -8.02 -3.33
C TYR A 226 -20.21 -7.70 -1.95
N ILE A 227 -19.61 -6.80 -1.16
CA ILE A 227 -20.12 -6.50 0.20
C ILE A 227 -21.34 -5.56 0.21
N TYR A 228 -21.59 -4.80 -0.86
CA TYR A 228 -22.80 -3.99 -1.00
C TYR A 228 -23.87 -4.81 -1.73
N ILE A 229 -24.89 -5.21 -0.99
CA ILE A 229 -25.95 -6.08 -1.48
C ILE A 229 -27.16 -5.22 -1.87
N ASP A 230 -27.63 -5.33 -3.10
CA ASP A 230 -28.75 -4.52 -3.62
C ASP A 230 -30.04 -4.66 -2.79
N SER A 231 -30.29 -5.84 -2.20
CA SER A 231 -31.46 -6.09 -1.34
C SER A 231 -31.43 -5.33 -0.01
N GLU A 232 -30.26 -4.80 0.37
CA GLU A 232 -30.08 -4.03 1.61
C GLU A 232 -30.16 -2.52 1.38
N ALA A 233 -30.46 -2.09 0.15
CA ALA A 233 -30.65 -0.68 -0.18
C ALA A 233 -31.79 -0.06 0.65
N PRO A 234 -31.67 1.22 1.07
CA PRO A 234 -30.54 2.13 0.87
C PRO A 234 -29.48 2.09 2.00
N SER A 235 -29.74 1.33 3.07
CA SER A 235 -28.94 1.40 4.31
C SER A 235 -27.63 0.61 4.23
N TYR A 236 -27.55 -0.43 3.39
CA TYR A 236 -26.38 -1.30 3.19
C TYR A 236 -25.57 -1.64 4.46
N PRO A 237 -26.22 -2.13 5.55
CA PRO A 237 -25.54 -2.43 6.80
C PRO A 237 -24.36 -3.40 6.63
N THR A 238 -24.46 -4.38 5.73
CA THR A 238 -23.36 -5.32 5.49
C THR A 238 -22.16 -4.63 4.85
N GLY A 239 -22.39 -3.76 3.85
CA GLY A 239 -21.32 -3.03 3.16
C GLY A 239 -20.54 -2.10 4.08
N TYR A 240 -21.26 -1.26 4.85
CA TYR A 240 -20.62 -0.34 5.80
C TYR A 240 -20.02 -1.08 7.01
N GLY A 241 -20.70 -2.09 7.54
CA GLY A 241 -20.24 -2.89 8.67
C GLY A 241 -18.98 -3.70 8.35
N CYS A 242 -18.93 -4.37 7.20
CA CYS A 242 -17.73 -5.07 6.74
C CYS A 242 -16.58 -4.09 6.52
N SER A 243 -16.84 -2.93 5.91
CA SER A 243 -15.82 -1.90 5.70
C SER A 243 -15.21 -1.41 7.02
N LEU A 244 -16.04 -1.18 8.04
CA LEU A 244 -15.58 -0.85 9.40
C LEU A 244 -14.75 -1.96 10.03
N ALA A 245 -15.21 -3.20 9.92
CA ALA A 245 -14.50 -4.36 10.48
C ALA A 245 -13.11 -4.53 9.86
N PHE A 246 -13.00 -4.38 8.53
CA PHE A 246 -11.72 -4.41 7.84
C PHE A 246 -10.84 -3.22 8.24
N ALA A 247 -11.39 -2.01 8.32
CA ALA A 247 -10.65 -0.83 8.76
C ALA A 247 -10.09 -1.00 10.18
N ALA A 248 -10.90 -1.47 11.13
CA ALA A 248 -10.46 -1.76 12.50
C ALA A 248 -9.41 -2.87 12.55
N THR A 249 -9.58 -3.93 11.76
CA THR A 249 -8.61 -5.03 11.64
C THR A 249 -7.27 -4.52 11.11
N GLY A 250 -7.27 -3.55 10.19
CA GLY A 250 -6.05 -2.88 9.71
C GLY A 250 -5.29 -2.15 10.82
N ILE A 251 -6.00 -1.45 11.72
CA ILE A 251 -5.39 -0.79 12.90
C ILE A 251 -4.72 -1.85 13.78
N VAL A 252 -5.47 -2.90 14.14
CA VAL A 252 -4.96 -3.98 15.00
C VAL A 252 -3.74 -4.65 14.35
N ALA A 253 -3.78 -4.90 13.05
CA ALA A 253 -2.69 -5.53 12.32
C ALA A 253 -1.43 -4.64 12.29
N ALA A 254 -1.58 -3.33 12.03
CA ALA A 254 -0.47 -2.38 12.00
C ALA A 254 0.18 -2.23 13.38
N VAL A 255 -0.60 -2.05 14.44
CA VAL A 255 -0.10 -1.93 15.82
C VAL A 255 0.55 -3.23 16.29
N SER A 256 -0.06 -4.38 15.97
CA SER A 256 0.50 -5.70 16.31
C SER A 256 1.82 -5.93 15.59
N LEU A 257 1.90 -5.61 14.30
CA LEU A 257 3.14 -5.73 13.53
C LEU A 257 4.24 -4.88 14.15
N GLU A 258 3.97 -3.61 14.42
CA GLU A 258 4.96 -2.74 15.07
C GLU A 258 5.42 -3.30 16.42
N GLY A 259 4.49 -3.70 17.29
CA GLY A 259 4.84 -4.27 18.59
C GLY A 259 5.73 -5.51 18.47
N LEU A 260 5.48 -6.36 17.48
CA LEU A 260 6.31 -7.53 17.19
C LEU A 260 7.69 -7.15 16.63
N LEU A 261 7.77 -6.15 15.75
CA LEU A 261 9.05 -5.64 15.22
C LEU A 261 9.88 -4.96 16.31
N MET A 262 9.27 -4.15 17.17
CA MET A 262 9.92 -3.55 18.35
C MET A 262 10.44 -4.63 19.30
N ARG A 263 9.63 -5.66 19.56
CA ARG A 263 10.05 -6.80 20.39
C ARG A 263 11.23 -7.54 19.76
N SER A 264 11.19 -7.81 18.46
CA SER A 264 12.29 -8.46 17.75
C SER A 264 13.57 -7.61 17.80
N ASN A 265 13.46 -6.30 17.59
CA ASN A 265 14.58 -5.37 17.70
C ASN A 265 15.16 -5.35 19.12
N LYS A 266 14.32 -5.39 20.16
CA LYS A 266 14.77 -5.41 21.56
C LYS A 266 15.48 -6.72 21.92
N ILE A 267 15.00 -7.86 21.41
CA ILE A 267 15.66 -9.17 21.60
C ILE A 267 17.01 -9.19 20.89
N ASN A 268 17.06 -8.72 19.63
CA ASN A 268 18.29 -8.66 18.85
C ASN A 268 19.34 -7.73 19.50
N ALA A 269 18.91 -6.61 20.09
CA ALA A 269 19.79 -5.68 20.79
C ALA A 269 20.42 -6.23 22.09
N GLN A 270 19.94 -7.37 22.61
CA GLN A 270 20.54 -8.03 23.77
C GLN A 270 21.78 -8.86 23.39
N MET A 271 21.97 -9.18 22.11
CA MET A 271 23.14 -9.91 21.63
C MET A 271 24.15 -8.91 21.06
N THR A 272 25.40 -8.97 21.52
CA THR A 272 26.47 -8.18 20.91
C THR A 272 26.87 -8.76 19.56
N GLU A 273 27.36 -7.91 18.65
CA GLU A 273 27.76 -8.33 17.30
C GLU A 273 28.83 -9.44 17.34
N GLU A 274 29.73 -9.38 18.33
CA GLU A 274 30.75 -10.40 18.60
C GLU A 274 30.14 -11.75 18.99
N GLU A 275 29.13 -11.76 19.87
CA GLU A 275 28.43 -12.99 20.26
C GLU A 275 27.66 -13.63 19.09
N VAL A 276 27.08 -12.81 18.22
CA VAL A 276 26.34 -13.28 17.04
C VAL A 276 27.31 -13.87 16.01
N ARG A 277 28.42 -13.19 15.72
CA ARG A 277 29.46 -13.69 14.81
C ARG A 277 30.22 -14.90 15.37
N ALA A 278 30.28 -15.06 16.70
CA ALA A 278 30.82 -16.25 17.33
C ALA A 278 29.89 -17.48 17.19
N LYS A 279 28.56 -17.27 17.16
CA LYS A 279 27.55 -18.36 17.05
C LYS A 279 27.18 -18.72 15.62
N PHE A 280 27.29 -17.79 14.68
CA PHE A 280 26.87 -17.98 13.30
C PHE A 280 27.98 -17.54 12.35
N SER A 281 28.28 -18.37 11.35
CA SER A 281 29.17 -17.98 10.25
C SER A 281 28.54 -16.85 9.43
N ASP A 282 29.37 -16.01 8.82
CA ASP A 282 28.90 -14.90 7.97
C ASP A 282 27.99 -15.40 6.82
N GLU A 283 28.30 -16.56 6.26
CA GLU A 283 27.47 -17.21 5.23
C GLU A 283 26.07 -17.57 5.74
N LYS A 284 25.96 -18.03 6.99
CA LYS A 284 24.69 -18.39 7.62
C LYS A 284 23.88 -17.16 7.99
N LEU A 285 24.53 -16.10 8.51
CA LEU A 285 23.89 -14.81 8.77
C LEU A 285 23.35 -14.19 7.49
N HIS A 286 24.08 -14.35 6.39
CA HIS A 286 23.69 -13.88 5.08
C HIS A 286 22.47 -14.64 4.55
N GLN A 287 22.45 -15.99 4.65
CA GLN A 287 21.27 -16.79 4.26
C GLN A 287 20.03 -16.48 5.11
N MET A 288 20.21 -16.09 6.37
CA MET A 288 19.10 -15.71 7.26
C MET A 288 18.43 -14.40 6.86
N GLY A 289 19.14 -13.48 6.19
CA GLY A 289 18.59 -12.22 5.71
C GLY A 289 17.97 -11.39 6.84
N ASP A 290 16.67 -11.09 6.75
CA ASP A 290 15.90 -10.30 7.71
C ASP A 290 15.66 -11.06 9.02
N ARG A 291 15.85 -12.38 9.03
CA ARG A 291 15.81 -13.19 10.26
C ARG A 291 17.12 -13.17 11.04
N SER A 292 18.17 -12.53 10.52
CA SER A 292 19.45 -12.41 11.20
C SER A 292 19.30 -11.63 12.51
N PRO A 293 19.96 -12.04 13.61
CA PRO A 293 20.00 -11.24 14.84
C PRO A 293 20.66 -9.86 14.63
N LEU A 294 21.48 -9.70 13.59
CA LEU A 294 22.07 -8.41 13.22
C LEU A 294 21.11 -7.49 12.44
N TYR A 295 19.97 -8.02 11.98
CA TYR A 295 19.00 -7.24 11.24
C TYR A 295 18.17 -6.36 12.20
N LYS A 296 18.11 -5.07 11.88
CA LYS A 296 17.26 -4.11 12.59
C LYS A 296 16.05 -3.79 11.73
N TYR A 297 14.88 -4.17 12.21
CA TYR A 297 13.61 -3.90 11.55
C TYR A 297 13.28 -2.41 11.60
N HIS A 298 12.70 -1.91 10.51
CA HIS A 298 12.17 -0.55 10.42
C HIS A 298 10.74 -0.50 10.97
N LEU A 299 10.49 0.45 11.88
CA LEU A 299 9.19 0.67 12.52
C LEU A 299 8.24 1.47 11.63
#